data_AF-A0A484GWA0-F1
#
_entry.id   AF-A0A484GWA0-F1
#
_cell.length_a   1.000
_cell.length_b   1.000
_cell.length_c   1.000
_cell.angle_alpha   90.00
_cell.angle_beta   90.00
_cell.angle_gamma   90.00
#
_symmetry.space_group_name_H-M   'P 1'
#
loop_
_entity.id
_entity.type
_entity.pdbx_description
1 polymer ?
#
loop_
_entity_poly.entity_id
_entity_poly.type
_entity_poly.pdbx_seq_one_letter_code
_entity_poly.pdbx_strand_id
1 'polypeptide(L)' 'MSGSKCKSSGDVAGTAKKCQVITVETKVKIIERVEQGEKIVDITHSCNMNRSTIGTILKNKDKIMERVKS' A
#
# COMPACT_ATOMS: atom_id res chain seq x y z
N MET A 1 -5.70 14.90 -25.16
CA MET A 1 -5.79 14.94 -23.68
C MET A 1 -4.39 14.73 -23.13
N SER A 2 -3.73 15.83 -22.73
CA SER A 2 -2.35 15.81 -22.27
C SER A 2 -2.29 15.26 -20.86
N GLY A 3 -1.73 14.06 -20.68
CA GLY A 3 -1.55 13.44 -19.39
C GLY A 3 -0.49 14.20 -18.59
N SER A 4 -0.92 15.05 -17.67
CA SER A 4 -0.06 15.69 -16.68
C SER A 4 0.52 14.63 -15.74
N LYS A 5 1.65 14.03 -16.13
CA LYS A 5 2.45 13.15 -15.28
C LYS A 5 3.09 14.02 -14.20
N CYS A 6 2.52 14.02 -13.01
CA CYS A 6 3.09 14.66 -11.83
C CYS A 6 4.52 14.12 -11.60
N LYS A 7 5.53 14.95 -11.90
CA LYS A 7 6.89 14.78 -11.37
C LYS A 7 6.89 15.42 -9.99
N SER A 8 6.66 14.61 -8.95
CA SER A 8 7.01 15.02 -7.60
C SER A 8 8.54 15.08 -7.56
N SER A 9 9.07 16.30 -7.64
CA SER A 9 10.43 16.63 -7.23
C SER A 9 10.45 16.55 -5.70
N GLY A 10 10.81 15.38 -5.19
CA GLY A 10 11.19 15.20 -3.80
C GLY A 10 12.65 14.78 -3.78
N ASP A 11 13.53 15.74 -3.56
CA ASP A 11 14.91 15.50 -3.15
C ASP A 11 14.89 14.80 -1.78
N VAL A 12 14.74 13.47 -1.80
CA VAL A 12 14.98 12.63 -0.63
C VAL A 12 16.33 12.00 -0.83
N ALA A 13 17.32 12.62 -0.18
CA ALA A 13 18.66 12.11 0.03
C ALA A 13 18.62 10.58 0.19
N GLY A 14 19.42 9.90 -0.63
CA GLY A 14 19.47 8.45 -0.74
C GLY A 14 19.82 7.77 0.58
N THR A 15 18.82 7.55 1.42
CA THR A 15 18.85 6.50 2.42
C THR A 15 18.28 5.28 1.72
N ALA A 16 19.09 4.22 1.62
CA ALA A 16 18.64 2.94 1.10
C ALA A 16 17.31 2.61 1.80
N LYS A 17 16.20 2.68 1.05
CA LYS A 17 14.86 2.45 1.60
C LYS A 17 14.88 1.02 2.13
N LYS A 18 15.05 0.85 3.45
CA LYS A 18 14.93 -0.45 4.09
C LYS A 18 13.56 -0.98 3.68
N CYS A 19 13.55 -2.06 2.92
CA CYS A 19 12.32 -2.79 2.62
C CYS A 19 11.73 -3.18 3.97
N GLN A 20 10.72 -2.43 4.42
CA GLN A 20 9.99 -2.83 5.60
C GLN A 20 9.39 -4.19 5.28
N VAL A 21 9.70 -5.19 6.11
CA VAL A 21 9.12 -6.51 5.97
C VAL A 21 7.65 -6.37 6.31
N ILE A 22 6.81 -6.26 5.27
CA ILE A 22 5.36 -6.18 5.44
C ILE A 22 4.85 -7.59 5.71
N THR A 23 4.46 -7.85 6.95
CA THR A 23 3.84 -9.11 7.38
C THR A 23 2.53 -9.36 6.64
N VAL A 24 2.15 -10.64 6.52
CA VAL A 24 0.88 -11.01 5.88
C VAL A 24 -0.31 -10.40 6.64
N GLU A 25 -0.28 -10.41 7.97
CA GLU A 25 -1.30 -9.80 8.84
C GLU A 25 -1.55 -8.31 8.52
N THR A 26 -0.49 -7.53 8.31
CA THR A 26 -0.61 -6.11 7.98
C THR A 26 -1.31 -5.92 6.63
N LYS A 27 -1.06 -6.80 5.66
CA LYS A 27 -1.71 -6.76 4.35
C LYS A 27 -3.19 -7.11 4.46
N VAL A 28 -3.55 -8.11 5.27
CA VAL A 28 -4.95 -8.50 5.52
C VAL A 28 -5.71 -7.35 6.17
N LYS A 29 -5.14 -6.72 7.20
CA LYS A 29 -5.74 -5.57 7.88
C LYS A 29 -6.00 -4.39 6.93
N ILE A 30 -5.11 -4.15 5.98
CA ILE A 30 -5.30 -3.13 4.93
C ILE A 30 -6.46 -3.52 4.01
N ILE A 31 -6.55 -4.79 3.59
CA ILE A 31 -7.65 -5.28 2.74
C ILE A 31 -8.99 -5.12 3.47
N GLU A 32 -9.09 -5.54 4.72
CA GLU A 32 -10.30 -5.43 5.54
C GLU A 32 -10.78 -3.99 5.67
N ARG A 33 -9.88 -3.04 5.97
CA ARG A 33 -10.23 -1.61 6.07
C ARG A 33 -10.76 -1.04 4.76
N VAL A 34 -10.18 -1.45 3.62
CA VAL A 34 -10.70 -1.04 2.31
C VAL A 34 -12.08 -1.63 2.05
N GLU A 35 -12.31 -2.90 2.41
CA GLU A 35 -13.62 -3.55 2.25
C GLU A 35 -14.68 -2.97 3.21
N GLN A 36 -14.28 -2.47 4.38
CA GLN A 36 -15.13 -1.69 5.30
C GLN A 36 -15.49 -0.30 4.74
N GLY A 37 -14.86 0.14 3.66
CA GLY A 37 -15.13 1.42 3.02
C GLY A 37 -14.26 2.59 3.52
N GLU A 38 -13.20 2.32 4.28
CA GLU A 38 -12.24 3.36 4.65
C GLU A 38 -11.54 3.93 3.40
N LYS A 39 -11.25 5.23 3.42
CA LYS A 39 -10.55 5.86 2.30
C LYS A 39 -9.10 5.40 2.31
N ILE A 40 -8.57 5.12 1.12
CA ILE A 40 -7.15 4.76 0.91
C ILE A 40 -6.21 5.80 1.54
N VAL A 41 -6.61 7.07 1.55
CA VAL A 41 -5.82 8.17 2.16
C VAL A 41 -5.65 7.95 3.66
N ASP A 42 -6.73 7.63 4.36
CA ASP A 42 -6.72 7.41 5.81
C ASP A 42 -5.93 6.14 6.16
N ILE A 43 -6.02 5.11 5.32
CA ILE A 43 -5.22 3.88 5.45
C ILE A 43 -3.72 4.16 5.20
N THR A 44 -3.40 4.99 4.20
CA THR A 44 -2.02 5.43 3.90
C THR A 44 -1.40 6.12 5.11
N HIS A 45 -2.14 7.06 5.72
CA HIS A 45 -1.68 7.79 6.90
C HIS A 45 -1.54 6.88 8.12
N SER A 46 -2.50 6.00 8.38
CA SER A 46 -2.50 5.13 9.56
C SER A 46 -1.47 3.99 9.47
N CYS A 47 -1.21 3.46 8.28
CA CYS A 47 -0.21 2.40 8.07
C CYS A 47 1.19 2.96 7.73
N ASN A 48 1.33 4.28 7.56
CA ASN A 48 2.56 4.94 7.10
C ASN A 48 3.16 4.30 5.83
N MET A 49 2.30 3.83 4.92
CA MET A 49 2.67 3.15 3.68
C MET A 49 2.34 4.01 2.47
N ASN A 50 3.14 3.93 1.42
CA ASN A 50 2.85 4.63 0.17
C ASN A 50 1.57 4.10 -0.48
N ARG A 51 0.79 4.99 -1.12
CA ARG A 51 -0.40 4.62 -1.89
C ARG A 51 -0.13 3.55 -2.95
N SER A 52 1.05 3.57 -3.56
CA SER A 52 1.49 2.56 -4.52
C SER A 52 1.60 1.17 -3.89
N THR A 53 2.12 1.09 -2.67
CA THR A 53 2.22 -0.16 -1.89
C THR A 53 0.83 -0.70 -1.58
N ILE A 54 -0.08 0.15 -1.09
CA ILE A 54 -1.47 -0.23 -0.82
C ILE A 54 -2.16 -0.71 -2.11
N GLY A 55 -1.96 -0.02 -3.23
CA GLY A 55 -2.48 -0.45 -4.52
C GLY A 55 -1.99 -1.84 -4.93
N THR A 56 -0.71 -2.15 -4.70
CA THR A 56 -0.15 -3.49 -4.97
C THR A 56 -0.70 -4.55 -4.02
N ILE A 57 -0.97 -4.21 -2.76
CA ILE A 57 -1.61 -5.12 -1.80
C ILE A 57 -3.02 -5.47 -2.28
N LEU A 58 -3.82 -4.48 -2.65
CA LEU A 58 -5.19 -4.69 -3.13
C LEU A 58 -5.24 -5.49 -4.44
N LYS A 59 -4.32 -5.25 -5.37
CA LYS A 59 -4.21 -6.05 -6.60
C LYS A 59 -3.90 -7.52 -6.35
N ASN A 60 -3.20 -7.83 -5.26
CA ASN A 60 -2.81 -9.19 -4.89
C ASN A 60 -3.67 -9.74 -3.75
N LYS A 61 -4.86 -9.16 -3.48
CA LYS A 61 -5.67 -9.51 -2.31
C LYS A 61 -5.99 -11.00 -2.24
N ASP A 62 -6.33 -11.61 -3.39
CA ASP A 62 -6.75 -13.01 -3.45
C ASP A 62 -5.60 -13.94 -3.06
N LYS A 63 -4.40 -13.69 -3.58
CA LYS A 63 -3.17 -14.44 -3.24
C LYS A 63 -2.76 -14.26 -1.78
N ILE A 64 -3.03 -13.09 -1.21
CA ILE A 64 -2.74 -12.81 0.21
C ILE A 64 -3.72 -13.57 1.10
N MET A 65 -5.00 -13.55 0.77
CA MET A 65 -6.05 -14.28 1.51
C MET A 65 -5.89 -15.80 1.39
N GLU A 66 -5.47 -16.31 0.24
CA GLU A 66 -5.16 -17.74 0.04
C GLU A 66 -4.06 -18.23 0.99
N ARG A 67 -2.99 -17.43 1.16
CA ARG A 67 -1.88 -17.72 2.09
C ARG A 67 -2.26 -17.65 3.57
N VAL A 68 -3.38 -17.04 3.91
CA VAL A 68 -3.89 -16.95 5.29
C VAL A 68 -4.80 -18.13 5.62
N LYS A 69 -5.46 -18.68 4.59
CA LYS A 69 -6.36 -19.84 4.72
C LYS A 69 -5.63 -21.18 4.70
N SER A 70 -4.37 -21.22 4.21
CA SER A 70 -3.49 -22.39 4.27
C SER A 70 -2.65 -22.37 5.54
#